data_AF-A0A846GK65-F1
#
_entry.id   AF-A0A846GK65-F1
#
_cell.length_a   1.000
_cell.length_b   1.000
_cell.length_c   1.000
_cell.angle_alpha   90.00
_cell.angle_beta   90.00
_cell.angle_gamma   90.00
#
_symmetry.space_group_name_H-M   'P 1'
#
loop_
_entity.id
_entity.type
_entity.pdbx_description
1 polymer ?
#
loop_
_entity_poly.entity_id
_entity_poly.type
_entity_poly.pdbx_seq_one_letter_code
_entity_poly.pdbx_strand_id
1 'polypeptide(L)'
;MGKPAARKGDLVVTSCTHQVQGQPPAPAPPIVAPMPIPFQGKFEQKLSKKVKIGGKLVALKGSQGKTQVHPPIPPPGTSPIKFVKEPNKTAEITKGSSSVKIEGKPVARIGDPVKTCSELPPPHGTVSPGPGKPTKVFIGG
;
A
#
# COMPACT_ATOMS: atom_id res chain seq x y z
N MET A 1 12.13 15.52 -15.69
CA MET A 1 10.68 15.79 -15.88
C MET A 1 9.96 15.48 -14.57
N GLY A 2 8.98 16.29 -14.16
CA GLY A 2 8.20 16.03 -12.94
C GLY A 2 7.31 14.80 -13.08
N LYS A 3 6.84 14.24 -11.95
CA LYS A 3 5.83 13.16 -11.93
C LYS A 3 4.50 13.72 -11.41
N PRO A 4 3.33 13.19 -11.84
CA PRO A 4 2.05 13.68 -11.32
C PRO A 4 1.99 13.61 -9.79
N ALA A 5 1.46 14.65 -9.15
CA ALA A 5 1.27 14.67 -7.70
C ALA A 5 0.29 13.56 -7.26
N ALA A 6 0.64 12.82 -6.22
CA ALA A 6 -0.26 11.87 -5.57
C ALA A 6 -1.28 12.62 -4.70
N ARG A 7 -2.49 12.07 -4.57
CA ARG A 7 -3.65 12.73 -3.97
C ARG A 7 -4.60 11.75 -3.29
N LYS A 8 -5.58 12.29 -2.57
CA LYS A 8 -6.68 11.53 -1.98
C LYS A 8 -7.31 10.61 -3.03
N GLY A 9 -7.42 9.34 -2.68
CA GLY A 9 -8.03 8.32 -3.53
C GLY A 9 -7.13 7.71 -4.59
N ASP A 10 -5.86 8.14 -4.69
CA ASP A 10 -4.85 7.33 -5.37
C ASP A 10 -4.62 6.02 -4.63
N LEU A 11 -4.04 5.06 -5.33
CA LEU A 11 -4.00 3.66 -4.91
C LEU A 11 -2.57 3.18 -4.67
N VAL A 12 -2.48 2.05 -4.00
CA VAL A 12 -1.35 1.13 -4.10
C VAL A 12 -1.92 -0.23 -4.46
N VAL A 13 -1.46 -0.81 -5.56
CA VAL A 13 -1.82 -2.16 -5.99
C VAL A 13 -0.52 -2.96 -6.01
N THR A 14 -0.42 -3.94 -5.14
CA THR A 14 0.77 -4.80 -5.03
C THR A 14 0.42 -6.15 -4.40
N SER A 15 1.41 -7.01 -4.22
CA SER A 15 1.33 -8.21 -3.40
C SER A 15 2.09 -7.99 -2.09
N CYS A 16 1.43 -8.25 -0.96
CA CYS A 16 2.11 -8.44 0.32
C CYS A 16 2.59 -9.88 0.45
N THR A 17 3.57 -10.13 1.30
CA THR A 17 3.94 -11.49 1.72
C THR A 17 3.61 -11.64 3.20
N HIS A 18 2.90 -12.71 3.55
CA HIS A 18 2.53 -13.06 4.93
C HIS A 18 2.76 -14.54 5.18
N GLN A 19 3.22 -14.88 6.39
CA GLN A 19 3.21 -16.26 6.86
C GLN A 19 1.78 -16.73 7.10
N VAL A 20 1.40 -17.80 6.41
CA VAL A 20 0.08 -18.43 6.52
C VAL A 20 0.28 -19.86 7.01
N GLN A 21 -0.54 -20.27 7.97
CA GLN A 21 -0.59 -21.63 8.49
C GLN A 21 -1.83 -22.34 7.94
N GLY A 22 -1.65 -23.51 7.34
CA GLY A 22 -2.71 -24.40 6.88
C GLY A 22 -2.59 -25.79 7.49
N GLN A 23 -3.69 -26.53 7.53
CA GLN A 23 -3.74 -27.91 8.01
C GLN A 23 -4.07 -28.88 6.87
N PRO A 24 -3.18 -29.82 6.49
CA PRO A 24 -3.52 -30.90 5.57
C PRO A 24 -4.43 -31.95 6.26
N PRO A 25 -5.01 -32.92 5.52
CA PRO A 25 -5.74 -34.03 6.13
C PRO A 25 -4.91 -34.77 7.18
N ALA A 26 -5.53 -35.10 8.31
CA ALA A 26 -4.89 -35.88 9.36
C ALA A 26 -4.36 -37.22 8.79
N PRO A 27 -3.19 -37.71 9.24
CA PRO A 27 -2.43 -37.29 10.42
C PRO A 27 -1.32 -36.25 10.15
N ALA A 28 -1.31 -35.58 8.99
CA ALA A 28 -0.23 -34.68 8.64
C ALA A 28 -0.14 -33.46 9.58
N PRO A 29 1.08 -32.97 9.90
CA PRO A 29 1.26 -31.78 10.72
C PRO A 29 0.87 -30.50 9.97
N PRO A 30 0.60 -29.39 10.68
CA PRO A 30 0.36 -28.09 10.07
C PRO A 30 1.58 -27.60 9.28
N ILE A 31 1.31 -26.92 8.17
CA ILE A 31 2.34 -26.31 7.31
C ILE A 31 2.27 -24.80 7.48
N VAL A 32 3.44 -24.16 7.62
CA VAL A 32 3.58 -22.69 7.62
C VAL A 32 4.42 -22.29 6.42
N ALA A 33 3.91 -21.38 5.59
CA ALA A 33 4.61 -20.91 4.40
C ALA A 33 4.35 -19.42 4.14
N PRO A 34 5.34 -18.68 3.59
CA PRO A 34 5.13 -17.32 3.09
C PRO A 34 4.28 -17.36 1.83
N MET A 35 3.12 -16.71 1.87
CA MET A 35 2.20 -16.63 0.74
C MET A 35 2.08 -15.19 0.22
N PRO A 36 2.11 -14.99 -1.12
CA PRO A 36 1.79 -13.70 -1.72
C PRO A 36 0.29 -13.45 -1.62
N ILE A 37 -0.12 -12.31 -1.08
CA ILE A 37 -1.53 -11.92 -0.92
C ILE A 37 -1.76 -10.56 -1.57
N PRO A 38 -2.74 -10.45 -2.49
CA PRO A 38 -3.08 -9.18 -3.12
C PRO A 38 -3.39 -8.09 -2.10
N PHE A 39 -2.86 -6.90 -2.36
CA PHE A 39 -3.07 -5.71 -1.56
C PHE A 39 -3.49 -4.57 -2.48
N GLN A 40 -4.71 -4.08 -2.26
CA GLN A 40 -5.23 -2.90 -2.94
C GLN A 40 -5.66 -1.87 -1.90
N GLY A 41 -4.77 -0.92 -1.61
CA GLY A 41 -5.01 0.14 -0.65
C GLY A 41 -5.37 1.45 -1.32
N LYS A 42 -6.22 2.25 -0.68
CA LYS A 42 -6.56 3.61 -1.12
C LYS A 42 -6.04 4.65 -0.13
N PHE A 43 -5.31 5.65 -0.61
CA PHE A 43 -4.74 6.72 0.23
C PHE A 43 -5.81 7.75 0.61
N GLU A 44 -6.21 7.74 1.88
CA GLU A 44 -7.28 8.61 2.39
C GLU A 44 -6.91 9.31 3.71
N GLN A 45 -5.80 8.90 4.34
CA GLN A 45 -5.38 9.33 5.66
C GLN A 45 -4.03 10.03 5.62
N LYS A 46 -3.76 10.90 6.61
CA LYS A 46 -2.50 11.66 6.72
C LYS A 46 -2.10 12.40 5.43
N LEU A 47 -3.09 12.92 4.71
CA LEU A 47 -2.94 13.78 3.54
C LEU A 47 -2.64 15.22 3.99
N SER A 48 -2.47 16.15 3.05
CA SER A 48 -2.49 17.58 3.35
C SER A 48 -3.80 17.97 4.05
N LYS A 49 -3.73 18.98 4.92
CA LYS A 49 -4.90 19.51 5.62
C LYS A 49 -5.64 20.56 4.79
N LYS A 50 -4.89 21.40 4.06
CA LYS A 50 -5.44 22.57 3.37
C LYS A 50 -5.26 22.53 1.86
N VAL A 51 -4.12 22.03 1.39
CA VAL A 51 -3.77 22.10 -0.04
C VAL A 51 -4.48 21.02 -0.83
N LYS A 52 -5.08 21.38 -1.96
CA LYS A 52 -5.72 20.46 -2.90
C LYS A 52 -5.06 20.61 -4.28
N ILE A 53 -4.93 19.49 -4.99
CA ILE A 53 -4.50 19.46 -6.39
C ILE A 53 -5.60 18.78 -7.21
N GLY A 54 -6.13 19.44 -8.24
CA GLY A 54 -7.26 18.95 -9.02
C GLY A 54 -8.45 18.51 -8.13
N GLY A 55 -8.81 19.36 -7.17
CA GLY A 55 -9.96 19.18 -6.27
C GLY A 55 -9.76 18.21 -5.09
N LYS A 56 -8.66 17.45 -5.04
CA LYS A 56 -8.40 16.43 -4.01
C LYS A 56 -7.22 16.81 -3.11
N LEU A 57 -7.29 16.46 -1.82
CA LEU A 57 -6.17 16.68 -0.88
C LEU A 57 -4.91 15.98 -1.39
N VAL A 58 -3.74 16.58 -1.19
CA VAL A 58 -2.46 16.09 -1.69
C VAL A 58 -1.92 14.99 -0.77
N ALA A 59 -1.40 13.91 -1.34
CA ALA A 59 -0.68 12.91 -0.58
C ALA A 59 0.77 13.37 -0.36
N LEU A 60 1.28 13.11 0.84
CA LEU A 60 2.58 13.53 1.32
C LEU A 60 3.36 12.29 1.78
N LYS A 61 4.65 12.43 2.03
CA LYS A 61 5.40 11.39 2.77
C LYS A 61 4.69 11.12 4.11
N GLY A 62 4.43 9.85 4.38
CA GLY A 62 3.66 9.40 5.55
C GLY A 62 2.15 9.40 5.36
N SER A 63 1.62 9.73 4.16
CA SER A 63 0.21 9.50 3.86
C SER A 63 -0.12 8.02 3.87
N GLN A 64 -1.29 7.70 4.38
CA GLN A 64 -1.70 6.34 4.70
C GLN A 64 -2.90 5.89 3.88
N GLY A 65 -2.83 4.63 3.44
CA GLY A 65 -3.92 3.93 2.79
C GLY A 65 -4.28 2.65 3.53
N LYS A 66 -5.47 2.13 3.25
CA LYS A 66 -5.94 0.86 3.80
C LYS A 66 -6.58 0.01 2.73
N THR A 67 -6.43 -1.31 2.85
CA THR A 67 -7.23 -2.28 2.10
C THR A 67 -8.39 -2.78 2.94
N GLN A 68 -9.54 -3.03 2.32
CA GLN A 68 -10.69 -3.66 2.99
C GLN A 68 -10.57 -5.18 2.97
N VAL A 69 -10.09 -5.73 1.85
CA VAL A 69 -9.98 -7.17 1.60
C VAL A 69 -8.51 -7.55 1.63
N HIS A 70 -8.15 -8.46 2.53
CA HIS A 70 -6.80 -9.03 2.64
C HIS A 70 -6.85 -10.42 3.32
N PRO A 71 -7.57 -11.39 2.74
CA PRO A 71 -7.72 -12.72 3.31
C PRO A 71 -6.44 -13.55 3.14
N PRO A 72 -6.18 -14.53 4.02
CA PRO A 72 -5.08 -15.47 3.81
C PRO A 72 -5.38 -16.35 2.60
N ILE A 73 -4.32 -16.72 1.86
CA ILE A 73 -4.42 -17.65 0.73
C ILE A 73 -3.93 -19.03 1.18
N PRO A 74 -4.69 -20.11 0.92
CA PRO A 74 -4.30 -21.46 1.27
C PRO A 74 -2.96 -21.86 0.64
N PRO A 75 -2.06 -22.51 1.39
CA PRO A 75 -1.21 -23.52 0.79
C PRO A 75 -2.09 -24.60 0.11
N PRO A 76 -1.73 -25.08 -1.10
CA PRO A 76 -2.51 -26.09 -1.81
C PRO A 76 -2.83 -27.31 -0.92
N GLY A 77 -4.09 -27.76 -0.92
CA GLY A 77 -4.51 -28.96 -0.19
C GLY A 77 -4.64 -28.81 1.34
N THR A 78 -4.63 -27.57 1.87
CA THR A 78 -4.72 -27.31 3.32
C THR A 78 -5.99 -26.55 3.72
N SER A 79 -6.66 -26.98 4.78
CA SER A 79 -7.82 -26.31 5.41
C SER A 79 -8.04 -26.86 6.84
N PRO A 80 -8.39 -26.03 7.86
CA PRO A 80 -8.58 -24.57 7.81
C PRO A 80 -7.25 -23.79 7.70
N ILE A 81 -7.35 -22.49 7.39
CA ILE A 81 -6.21 -21.62 7.10
C ILE A 81 -6.28 -20.37 7.98
N LYS A 82 -5.12 -19.91 8.48
CA LYS A 82 -5.01 -18.67 9.27
C LYS A 82 -3.69 -17.94 9.00
N PHE A 83 -3.69 -16.63 9.27
CA PHE A 83 -2.44 -15.89 9.40
C PHE A 83 -1.67 -16.35 10.63
N VAL A 84 -0.34 -16.44 10.51
CA VAL A 84 0.53 -16.58 11.69
C VAL A 84 0.55 -15.26 12.46
N LYS A 85 0.60 -14.13 11.75
CA LYS A 85 0.49 -12.78 12.29
C LYS A 85 -0.57 -12.00 11.54
N GLU A 86 -1.54 -11.47 12.27
CA GLU A 86 -2.66 -10.73 11.65
C GLU A 86 -2.15 -9.46 10.95
N PRO A 87 -2.43 -9.28 9.65
CA PRO A 87 -2.00 -8.10 8.90
C PRO A 87 -2.78 -6.85 9.35
N ASN A 88 -2.07 -5.74 9.55
CA ASN A 88 -2.71 -4.47 9.92
C ASN A 88 -3.45 -3.79 8.74
N LYS A 89 -3.35 -4.34 7.51
CA LYS A 89 -4.02 -3.88 6.29
C LYS A 89 -3.72 -2.42 5.90
N THR A 90 -2.61 -1.87 6.37
CA THR A 90 -2.20 -0.48 6.09
C THR A 90 -1.12 -0.38 5.03
N ALA A 91 -1.09 0.77 4.37
CA ALA A 91 -0.04 1.22 3.49
C ALA A 91 0.41 2.64 3.88
N GLU A 92 1.67 2.96 3.67
CA GLU A 92 2.27 4.26 3.94
C GLU A 92 3.27 4.65 2.85
N ILE A 93 3.17 5.87 2.35
CA ILE A 93 4.11 6.42 1.37
C ILE A 93 5.42 6.75 2.08
N THR A 94 6.53 6.14 1.66
CA THR A 94 7.82 6.27 2.37
C THR A 94 8.74 7.36 1.80
N LYS A 95 8.49 7.81 0.58
CA LYS A 95 9.28 8.85 -0.09
C LYS A 95 8.37 9.85 -0.82
N GLY A 96 8.85 11.07 -0.98
CA GLY A 96 8.23 12.13 -1.76
C GLY A 96 9.28 12.92 -2.52
N SER A 97 8.92 14.13 -2.96
CA SER A 97 9.84 15.10 -3.57
C SER A 97 10.91 15.58 -2.59
N SER A 98 12.14 15.79 -3.07
CA SER A 98 13.23 16.39 -2.33
C SER A 98 13.09 17.90 -2.20
N SER A 99 12.55 18.58 -3.22
CA SER A 99 12.43 20.04 -3.25
C SER A 99 11.04 20.55 -2.89
N VAL A 100 9.99 19.85 -3.31
CA VAL A 100 8.61 20.33 -3.15
C VAL A 100 8.01 19.79 -1.86
N LYS A 101 7.73 20.72 -0.94
CA LYS A 101 7.08 20.44 0.34
C LYS A 101 5.74 21.13 0.44
N ILE A 102 4.76 20.44 0.99
CA ILE A 102 3.47 21.00 1.40
C ILE A 102 3.33 20.74 2.89
N GLU A 103 3.00 21.78 3.66
CA GLU A 103 2.85 21.67 5.12
C GLU A 103 4.10 21.08 5.80
N GLY A 104 5.29 21.47 5.30
CA GLY A 104 6.58 20.99 5.79
C GLY A 104 6.95 19.56 5.39
N LYS A 105 6.08 18.84 4.68
CA LYS A 105 6.30 17.44 4.28
C LYS A 105 6.55 17.31 2.77
N PRO A 106 7.46 16.41 2.35
CA PRO A 106 7.65 16.05 0.94
C PRO A 106 6.32 15.69 0.26
N VAL A 107 6.06 16.29 -0.90
CA VAL A 107 4.89 15.95 -1.71
C VAL A 107 5.10 14.58 -2.35
N ALA A 108 4.14 13.67 -2.18
CA ALA A 108 4.20 12.36 -2.83
C ALA A 108 3.77 12.47 -4.30
N ARG A 109 4.29 11.56 -5.11
CA ARG A 109 4.08 11.48 -6.56
C ARG A 109 3.63 10.08 -6.93
N ILE A 110 2.97 9.98 -8.08
CA ILE A 110 2.77 8.68 -8.72
C ILE A 110 4.14 8.04 -8.95
N GLY A 111 4.28 6.78 -8.55
CA GLY A 111 5.52 6.03 -8.59
C GLY A 111 6.42 6.19 -7.35
N ASP A 112 6.05 6.98 -6.34
CA ASP A 112 6.83 7.01 -5.09
C ASP A 112 6.60 5.70 -4.30
N PRO A 113 7.63 5.19 -3.60
CA PRO A 113 7.59 3.93 -2.88
C PRO A 113 6.61 3.93 -1.70
N VAL A 114 6.04 2.75 -1.47
CA VAL A 114 5.04 2.47 -0.44
C VAL A 114 5.49 1.27 0.39
N LYS A 115 5.33 1.39 1.71
CA LYS A 115 5.38 0.28 2.65
C LYS A 115 3.96 -0.18 2.94
N THR A 116 3.72 -1.47 3.00
CA THR A 116 2.45 -2.12 3.36
C THR A 116 2.61 -3.00 4.60
N CYS A 117 1.59 -3.80 4.93
CA CYS A 117 1.64 -4.80 6.00
C CYS A 117 2.55 -6.01 5.72
N SER A 118 3.13 -6.13 4.51
CA SER A 118 4.04 -7.23 4.15
C SER A 118 5.14 -7.44 5.20
N GLU A 119 5.45 -8.70 5.46
CA GLU A 119 6.49 -9.11 6.41
C GLU A 119 7.90 -9.05 5.80
N LEU A 120 7.99 -9.01 4.46
CA LEU A 120 9.24 -8.71 3.77
C LEU A 120 9.64 -7.22 3.92
N PRO A 121 10.92 -6.86 3.76
CA PRO A 121 11.36 -5.47 3.80
C PRO A 121 10.77 -4.59 2.67
N PRO A 122 10.49 -3.29 2.92
CA PRO A 122 10.03 -2.35 1.90
C PRO A 122 11.13 -1.95 0.90
N PRO A 123 10.76 -1.39 -0.27
CA PRO A 123 9.41 -1.03 -0.71
C PRO A 123 8.59 -2.23 -1.19
N HIS A 124 7.30 -2.24 -0.92
CA HIS A 124 6.39 -3.31 -1.38
C HIS A 124 5.65 -2.93 -2.65
N GLY A 125 5.63 -1.65 -3.02
CA GLY A 125 4.98 -1.17 -4.23
C GLY A 125 5.15 0.33 -4.39
N THR A 126 4.41 0.90 -5.32
CA THR A 126 4.43 2.34 -5.58
C THR A 126 3.04 2.93 -5.62
N VAL A 127 2.94 4.23 -5.35
CA VAL A 127 1.70 4.98 -5.54
C VAL A 127 1.27 4.89 -7.00
N SER A 128 0.03 4.50 -7.23
CA SER A 128 -0.59 4.32 -8.53
C SER A 128 -1.79 5.26 -8.68
N PRO A 129 -2.13 5.72 -9.90
CA PRO A 129 -3.29 6.57 -10.09
C PRO A 129 -4.57 5.88 -9.62
N GLY A 130 -5.39 6.60 -8.86
CA GLY A 130 -6.73 6.14 -8.50
C GLY A 130 -7.74 6.35 -9.62
N PRO A 131 -9.02 5.94 -9.41
CA PRO A 131 -10.07 6.17 -10.37
C PRO A 131 -10.24 7.66 -10.71
N GLY A 132 -10.32 7.93 -12.01
CA GLY A 132 -10.33 9.27 -12.61
C GLY A 132 -9.04 9.60 -13.36
N LYS A 133 -8.99 10.76 -14.01
CA LYS A 133 -7.77 11.19 -14.73
C LYS A 133 -6.66 11.56 -13.72
N PRO A 134 -5.40 11.17 -13.96
CA PRO A 134 -4.28 11.63 -13.16
C PRO A 134 -4.23 13.16 -13.13
N THR A 135 -3.62 13.73 -12.09
CA THR A 135 -3.47 15.18 -12.04
C THR A 135 -2.59 15.67 -13.18
N LYS A 136 -2.90 16.86 -13.69
CA LYS A 136 -2.04 17.59 -14.64
C LYS A 136 -0.94 18.41 -13.94
N VAL A 137 -0.91 18.38 -12.60
CA VAL A 137 0.14 19.03 -11.80
C VAL A 137 1.28 18.04 -11.56
N PHE A 138 2.42 18.34 -12.17
CA PHE A 138 3.64 17.56 -12.05
C PHE A 138 4.55 18.16 -10.98
N ILE A 139 5.08 17.31 -10.11
CA ILE A 139 5.97 17.65 -9.02
C ILE A 139 7.39 17.26 -9.41
N GLY A 140 8.31 18.22 -9.29
CA GLY A 140 9.73 18.06 -9.58
C GLY A 140 10.47 17.15 -8.59
N GLY A 141 11.78 17.07 -8.81
CA GLY A 141 12.74 16.32 -7.99
C GLY A 141 12.66 16.72 -6.54
#